data_AF-A0A2G8KY42-F1
#
_entry.id   AF-A0A2G8KY42-F1
#
_cell.length_a   1.000
_cell.length_b   1.000
_cell.length_c   1.000
_cell.angle_alpha   90.00
_cell.angle_beta   90.00
_cell.angle_gamma   90.00
#
_symmetry.space_group_name_H-M   'P 1'
#
loop_
_entity.id
_entity.type
_entity.pdbx_description
1 polymer ?
#
loop_
_entity_poly.entity_id
_entity_poly.type
_entity_poly.pdbx_seq_one_letter_code
_entity_poly.pdbx_strand_id
1 'polypeptide(L)'
;MEYAQSVFDTCMKHGRFKDLEVYNILLQGWAERGNIGAVKKLFSLMTKSEVEPDINSFGSALECLGRTKPLDRELVERIIKDLEQAGMTLNDVMLKHNFRRDSREVVLAVIQLCNQNLYILYLRNSPSISPKAVFQLISKDEMRSKLDLQWKTEEKECINIRSVEEDPHPSQHVLEKRKILAEHKGMWWRALKKGLEQQKKKQSYKKTHVGVFTKVCCHLGGDRYSSSGKGVGSRVNQRYIIRKKRRSLVAEKTQKLYWEYIQGLMKENQGDRWTHREQWQHLLHHDQTGPSLEFDTHIWPSSVTLKVGNFMADILLREIQIDANISTGKQEQKLIPGLYHMYAYRSMKQVGFIKPHPLVIDLFQGAKDPDLPFDSNILPMVSPPLPWTSARFGGYPLSATKLMRCKEGSLQSQLILDKAETPELHPVLDSLNQLSSVPWIVNKKMLDIIIDIFKKEGSKELDIPQPSSVYPSPPPITSDATPEEIAKIHQERAAMRKSQAEMHSLRMDMLYKLSIANHELIL
;
A
#
# COMPACT_ATOMS: atom_id res chain seq x y z
N MET A 1 1.11 -24.57 -4.90
CA MET A 1 1.63 -24.88 -6.24
C MET A 1 0.72 -25.79 -7.01
N GLU A 2 0.32 -26.94 -6.47
CA GLU A 2 -0.60 -27.86 -7.16
C GLU A 2 -1.85 -27.17 -7.71
N TYR A 3 -2.47 -26.27 -6.94
CA TYR A 3 -3.60 -25.49 -7.44
C TYR A 3 -3.24 -24.56 -8.62
N ALA A 4 -2.12 -23.85 -8.53
CA ALA A 4 -1.65 -22.99 -9.63
C ALA A 4 -1.35 -23.81 -10.89
N GLN A 5 -0.77 -25.00 -10.73
CA GLN A 5 -0.55 -25.95 -11.82
C GLN A 5 -1.88 -26.42 -12.42
N SER A 6 -2.87 -26.77 -11.59
CA SER A 6 -4.21 -27.16 -12.03
C SER A 6 -4.91 -26.07 -12.86
N VAL A 7 -4.80 -24.81 -12.43
CA VAL A 7 -5.36 -23.66 -13.17
C VAL A 7 -4.64 -23.52 -14.50
N PHE A 8 -3.31 -23.56 -14.50
CA PHE A 8 -2.50 -23.50 -15.71
C PHE A 8 -2.83 -24.62 -16.70
N ASP A 9 -2.92 -25.86 -16.23
CA ASP A 9 -3.28 -27.03 -17.04
C ASP A 9 -4.69 -26.87 -17.63
N THR A 10 -5.62 -26.24 -16.90
CA THR A 10 -6.96 -25.92 -17.41
C THR A 10 -6.89 -24.85 -18.49
N CYS A 11 -6.10 -23.79 -18.32
CA CYS A 11 -5.88 -22.78 -19.36
C CYS A 11 -5.26 -23.40 -20.63
N MET A 12 -4.28 -24.29 -20.47
CA MET A 12 -3.64 -25.00 -21.57
C MET A 12 -4.59 -25.92 -22.35
N LYS A 13 -5.63 -26.46 -21.70
CA LYS A 13 -6.68 -27.25 -22.39
C LYS A 13 -7.55 -26.40 -23.31
N HIS A 14 -7.70 -25.10 -23.02
CA HIS A 14 -8.51 -24.18 -23.81
C HIS A 14 -7.73 -23.45 -24.92
N GLY A 15 -6.43 -23.71 -25.07
CA GLY A 15 -5.60 -23.15 -26.13
C GLY A 15 -4.12 -23.08 -25.77
N ARG A 16 -3.28 -22.60 -26.70
CA ARG A 16 -1.86 -22.34 -26.41
C ARG A 16 -1.74 -21.09 -25.54
N PHE A 17 -1.19 -21.24 -24.35
CA PHE A 17 -0.93 -20.13 -23.43
C PHE A 17 0.50 -19.62 -23.64
N LYS A 18 0.65 -18.35 -24.02
CA LYS A 18 1.95 -17.77 -24.46
C LYS A 18 2.56 -16.76 -23.47
N ASP A 19 2.05 -16.67 -22.25
CA ASP A 19 2.52 -15.68 -21.27
C ASP A 19 3.73 -16.22 -20.48
N LEU A 20 4.94 -15.76 -20.84
CA LEU A 20 6.22 -16.11 -20.22
C LEU A 20 6.22 -15.90 -18.70
N GLU A 21 5.57 -14.83 -18.21
CA GLU A 21 5.59 -14.49 -16.79
C GLU A 21 4.91 -15.59 -15.96
N VAL A 22 3.82 -16.18 -16.48
CA VAL A 22 3.14 -17.29 -15.81
C VAL A 22 4.00 -18.55 -15.79
N TYR A 23 4.75 -18.83 -16.87
CA TYR A 23 5.73 -19.91 -16.87
C TYR A 23 6.80 -19.67 -15.81
N ASN A 24 7.36 -18.47 -15.72
CA ASN A 24 8.35 -18.10 -14.71
C ASN A 24 7.82 -18.24 -13.28
N ILE A 25 6.56 -17.84 -13.02
CA ILE A 25 5.91 -18.04 -11.72
C ILE A 25 5.84 -19.53 -11.35
N LEU A 26 5.48 -20.40 -12.30
CA LEU A 26 5.40 -21.84 -12.07
C LEU A 26 6.78 -22.48 -11.92
N LEU A 27 7.74 -22.12 -12.78
CA LEU A 27 9.13 -22.56 -12.74
C LEU A 27 9.74 -22.24 -11.39
N GLN A 28 9.67 -20.98 -10.95
CA GLN A 28 10.15 -20.56 -9.63
C GLN A 28 9.48 -21.36 -8.50
N GLY A 29 8.17 -21.58 -8.57
CA GLY A 29 7.44 -22.32 -7.54
C GLY A 29 7.82 -23.81 -7.47
N TRP A 30 8.19 -24.45 -8.59
CA TRP A 30 8.67 -25.83 -8.61
C TRP A 30 10.16 -25.96 -8.30
N ALA A 31 10.96 -24.99 -8.75
CA ALA A 31 12.36 -24.83 -8.37
C ALA A 31 12.50 -24.71 -6.85
N GLU A 32 11.59 -23.96 -6.23
CA GLU A 32 11.55 -23.81 -4.79
C GLU A 32 11.43 -25.15 -4.03
N ARG A 33 10.85 -26.16 -4.68
CA ARG A 33 10.58 -27.51 -4.16
C ARG A 33 11.57 -28.57 -4.68
N GLY A 34 12.54 -28.19 -5.50
CA GLY A 34 13.47 -29.13 -6.14
C GLY A 34 12.79 -30.15 -7.06
N ASN A 35 11.60 -29.84 -7.60
CA ASN A 35 10.87 -30.76 -8.48
C ASN A 35 11.34 -30.62 -9.94
N ILE A 36 12.45 -31.28 -10.25
CA ILE A 36 13.06 -31.23 -11.57
C ILE A 36 12.16 -31.78 -12.68
N GLY A 37 11.31 -32.77 -12.37
CA GLY A 37 10.36 -33.33 -13.35
C GLY A 37 9.34 -32.32 -13.82
N ALA A 38 8.77 -31.53 -12.89
CA ALA A 38 7.86 -30.45 -13.22
C ALA A 38 8.55 -29.32 -14.00
N VAL A 39 9.78 -28.95 -13.62
CA VAL A 39 10.58 -27.94 -14.33
C VAL A 39 10.87 -28.39 -15.77
N LYS A 40 11.37 -29.61 -15.99
CA LYS A 40 11.59 -30.18 -17.33
C LYS A 40 10.31 -30.16 -18.17
N LYS A 41 9.17 -30.53 -17.58
CA LYS A 41 7.86 -30.48 -18.25
C LYS A 41 7.50 -29.04 -18.66
N LEU A 42 7.71 -28.05 -17.81
CA LEU A 42 7.42 -26.64 -18.15
C LEU A 42 8.29 -26.13 -19.29
N PHE A 43 9.61 -26.39 -19.29
CA PHE A 43 10.48 -26.06 -20.43
C PHE A 43 10.00 -26.71 -21.72
N SER A 44 9.64 -28.00 -21.69
CA SER A 44 9.08 -28.68 -22.87
C SER A 44 7.78 -28.04 -23.38
N LEU A 45 6.97 -27.49 -22.48
CA LEU A 45 5.73 -26.79 -22.82
C LEU A 45 6.00 -25.39 -23.37
N MET A 46 7.03 -24.70 -22.89
CA MET A 46 7.48 -23.41 -23.43
C MET A 46 7.92 -23.57 -24.89
N THR A 47 8.75 -24.58 -25.19
CA THR A 47 9.16 -24.89 -26.57
C THR A 47 7.95 -25.19 -27.47
N LYS A 48 7.01 -26.04 -27.00
CA LYS A 48 5.79 -26.37 -27.76
C LYS A 48 4.85 -25.18 -27.97
N SER A 49 4.90 -24.20 -27.08
CA SER A 49 4.06 -23.00 -27.13
C SER A 49 4.75 -21.81 -27.79
N GLU A 50 5.97 -22.00 -28.29
CA GLU A 50 6.82 -20.96 -28.91
C GLU A 50 7.05 -19.80 -27.94
N VAL A 51 7.33 -20.11 -26.67
CA VAL A 51 7.70 -19.15 -25.63
C VAL A 51 9.18 -19.33 -25.33
N GLU A 52 9.97 -18.28 -25.54
CA GLU A 52 11.41 -18.29 -25.30
C GLU A 52 11.70 -18.12 -23.79
N PRO A 53 12.52 -19.00 -23.18
CA PRO A 53 12.97 -18.83 -21.81
C PRO A 53 13.85 -17.60 -21.62
N ASP A 54 13.70 -16.90 -20.48
CA ASP A 54 14.52 -15.75 -20.10
C ASP A 54 15.50 -16.08 -18.96
N ILE A 55 16.21 -15.05 -18.49
CA ILE A 55 17.13 -15.14 -17.33
C ILE A 55 16.41 -15.75 -16.11
N ASN A 56 15.15 -15.42 -15.87
CA ASN A 56 14.40 -15.96 -14.73
C ASN A 56 14.02 -17.43 -14.91
N SER A 57 13.71 -17.86 -16.13
CA SER A 57 13.50 -19.26 -16.46
C SER A 57 14.74 -20.09 -16.16
N PHE A 58 15.90 -19.65 -16.65
CA PHE A 58 17.17 -20.36 -16.46
C PHE A 58 17.65 -20.31 -15.00
N GLY A 59 17.52 -19.16 -14.33
CA GLY A 59 17.81 -19.01 -12.90
C GLY A 59 16.99 -19.97 -12.03
N SER A 60 15.69 -20.10 -12.32
CA SER A 60 14.81 -21.08 -11.65
C SER A 60 15.25 -22.53 -11.91
N ALA A 61 15.71 -22.84 -13.13
CA ALA A 61 16.16 -24.19 -13.46
C ALA A 61 17.44 -24.56 -12.69
N LEU A 62 18.40 -23.64 -12.61
CA LEU A 62 19.63 -23.80 -11.82
C LEU A 62 19.32 -23.92 -10.32
N GLU A 63 18.40 -23.12 -9.79
CA GLU A 63 17.93 -23.24 -8.40
C GLU A 63 17.33 -24.63 -8.16
N CYS A 64 16.47 -25.10 -9.06
CA CYS A 64 15.84 -26.41 -8.94
C CYS A 64 16.88 -27.52 -8.85
N LEU A 65 17.90 -27.48 -9.71
CA LEU A 65 19.00 -28.44 -9.73
C LEU A 65 19.83 -28.43 -8.46
N GLY A 66 20.18 -27.25 -7.95
CA GLY A 66 20.90 -27.15 -6.69
C GLY A 66 20.12 -27.69 -5.50
N ARG A 67 18.78 -27.71 -5.58
CA ARG A 67 17.90 -28.31 -4.57
C ARG A 67 17.64 -29.81 -4.79
N THR A 68 17.87 -30.34 -5.98
CA THR A 68 17.74 -31.78 -6.25
C THR A 68 19.04 -32.50 -5.87
N LYS A 69 18.92 -33.64 -5.16
CA LYS A 69 20.06 -34.50 -4.83
C LYS A 69 19.82 -35.92 -5.37
N PRO A 70 20.83 -36.56 -6.01
CA PRO A 70 22.16 -36.03 -6.34
C PRO A 70 22.10 -34.94 -7.43
N LEU A 71 23.12 -34.08 -7.47
CA LEU A 71 23.24 -33.05 -8.49
C LEU A 71 23.57 -33.69 -9.85
N ASP A 72 22.75 -33.42 -10.85
CA ASP A 72 22.94 -33.86 -12.24
C ASP A 72 23.83 -32.86 -12.98
N ARG A 73 25.14 -33.14 -13.04
CA ARG A 73 26.15 -32.23 -13.63
C ARG A 73 25.98 -32.04 -15.14
N GLU A 74 25.65 -33.12 -15.85
CA GLU A 74 25.42 -33.08 -17.30
C GLU A 74 24.25 -32.15 -17.63
N LEU A 75 23.21 -32.18 -16.80
CA LEU A 75 22.07 -31.30 -16.96
C LEU A 75 22.39 -29.82 -16.66
N VAL A 76 23.27 -29.55 -15.68
CA VAL A 76 23.77 -28.19 -15.41
C VAL A 76 24.52 -27.65 -16.63
N GLU A 77 25.47 -28.42 -17.18
CA GLU A 77 26.25 -28.01 -18.35
C GLU A 77 25.36 -27.75 -19.57
N ARG A 78 24.33 -28.59 -19.79
CA ARG A 78 23.35 -28.37 -20.85
C ARG A 78 22.57 -27.07 -20.66
N ILE A 79 22.10 -26.78 -19.44
CA ILE A 79 21.37 -25.53 -19.16
C ILE A 79 22.27 -24.31 -19.39
N ILE A 80 23.54 -24.37 -19.01
CA ILE A 80 24.50 -23.28 -19.25
C ILE A 80 24.69 -23.06 -20.75
N LYS A 81 24.84 -24.14 -21.53
CA LYS A 81 24.95 -24.06 -22.98
C LYS A 81 23.69 -23.48 -23.63
N ASP A 82 22.51 -23.91 -23.18
CA ASP A 82 21.23 -23.40 -23.68
C ASP A 82 21.06 -21.89 -23.34
N LEU A 83 21.51 -21.47 -22.17
CA LEU A 83 21.54 -20.07 -21.74
C LEU A 83 22.47 -19.22 -22.61
N GLU A 84 23.69 -19.70 -22.90
CA GLU A 84 24.64 -19.03 -23.79
C GLU A 84 24.13 -18.94 -25.23
N GLN A 85 23.47 -19.99 -25.73
CA GLN A 85 22.83 -19.99 -27.07
C GLN A 85 21.70 -18.97 -27.17
N ALA A 86 21.03 -18.67 -26.06
CA ALA A 86 20.01 -17.63 -25.97
C ALA A 86 20.62 -16.22 -25.76
N GLY A 87 21.94 -16.07 -25.82
CA GLY A 87 22.64 -14.78 -25.73
C GLY A 87 22.74 -14.22 -24.31
N MET A 88 22.56 -15.05 -23.28
CA MET A 88 22.62 -14.67 -21.87
C MET A 88 23.83 -15.30 -21.18
N THR A 89 24.35 -14.66 -20.14
CA THR A 89 25.51 -15.17 -19.38
C THR A 89 25.15 -15.57 -17.95
N LEU A 90 25.96 -16.43 -17.33
CA LEU A 90 25.80 -16.76 -15.89
C LEU A 90 25.88 -15.51 -15.00
N ASN A 91 26.62 -14.51 -15.43
CA ASN A 91 26.72 -13.23 -14.74
C ASN A 91 25.40 -12.45 -14.81
N ASP A 92 24.72 -12.49 -15.95
CA ASP A 92 23.36 -11.94 -16.09
C ASP A 92 22.37 -12.64 -15.15
N VAL A 93 22.48 -13.95 -14.95
CA VAL A 93 21.67 -14.67 -13.96
C VAL A 93 21.93 -14.13 -12.56
N MET A 94 23.19 -13.99 -12.15
CA MET A 94 23.53 -13.49 -10.82
C MET A 94 23.07 -12.04 -10.57
N LEU A 95 23.03 -11.21 -11.61
CA LEU A 95 22.60 -9.83 -11.51
C LEU A 95 21.08 -9.63 -11.61
N LYS A 96 20.45 -10.25 -12.61
CA LYS A 96 19.09 -9.91 -13.07
C LYS A 96 18.04 -10.94 -12.63
N HIS A 97 18.43 -12.14 -12.21
CA HIS A 97 17.47 -13.12 -11.70
C HIS A 97 16.86 -12.68 -10.36
N ASN A 98 15.55 -12.89 -10.23
CA ASN A 98 14.83 -12.60 -9.00
C ASN A 98 15.02 -13.69 -7.93
N PHE A 99 16.12 -13.60 -7.18
CA PHE A 99 16.42 -14.51 -6.10
C PHE A 99 15.46 -14.35 -4.90
N ARG A 100 14.90 -15.46 -4.45
CA ARG A 100 14.06 -15.57 -3.26
C ARG A 100 14.79 -16.32 -2.15
N ARG A 101 14.77 -15.77 -0.93
CA ARG A 101 15.38 -16.39 0.26
C ARG A 101 16.84 -16.81 0.00
N ASP A 102 17.13 -18.10 0.10
CA ASP A 102 18.42 -18.78 -0.06
C ASP A 102 18.72 -19.23 -1.50
N SER A 103 17.83 -18.95 -2.47
CA SER A 103 18.01 -19.40 -3.87
C SER A 103 19.30 -18.88 -4.50
N ARG A 104 19.80 -17.71 -4.07
CA ARG A 104 21.05 -17.16 -4.59
C ARG A 104 22.23 -18.02 -4.21
N GLU A 105 22.33 -18.40 -2.95
CA GLU A 105 23.38 -19.28 -2.44
C GLU A 105 23.31 -20.66 -3.09
N VAL A 106 22.10 -21.17 -3.32
CA VAL A 106 21.90 -22.45 -4.05
C VAL A 106 22.42 -22.36 -5.48
N VAL A 107 22.04 -21.32 -6.23
CA VAL A 107 22.48 -21.13 -7.61
C VAL A 107 23.99 -20.88 -7.68
N LEU A 108 24.53 -20.07 -6.76
CA LEU A 108 25.98 -19.85 -6.65
C LEU A 108 26.74 -21.14 -6.40
N ALA A 109 26.25 -22.00 -5.50
CA ALA A 109 26.89 -23.29 -5.23
C ALA A 109 26.90 -24.19 -6.49
N VAL A 110 25.81 -24.19 -7.28
CA VAL A 110 25.76 -24.92 -8.56
C VAL A 110 26.77 -24.35 -9.56
N ILE A 111 26.83 -23.02 -9.69
CA ILE A 111 27.75 -22.35 -10.62
C ILE A 111 29.21 -22.62 -10.23
N GLN A 112 29.56 -22.47 -8.95
CA GLN A 112 30.92 -22.68 -8.44
C GLN A 112 31.42 -24.12 -8.64
N LEU A 113 30.51 -25.10 -8.60
CA LEU A 113 30.85 -26.50 -8.85
C LEU A 113 31.19 -26.79 -10.33
N CYS A 114 30.70 -25.96 -11.26
CA CYS A 114 30.89 -26.14 -12.70
C CYS A 114 31.89 -25.14 -13.32
N ASN A 115 32.08 -23.96 -12.71
CA ASN A 115 32.98 -22.92 -13.22
C ASN A 115 33.63 -22.12 -12.07
N GLN A 116 34.92 -22.39 -11.81
CA GLN A 116 35.67 -21.78 -10.70
C GLN A 116 36.09 -20.32 -10.93
N ASN A 117 35.92 -19.77 -12.14
CA ASN A 117 36.50 -18.46 -12.53
C ASN A 117 35.48 -17.32 -12.66
N LEU A 118 34.25 -17.46 -12.18
CA LEU A 118 33.24 -16.40 -12.32
C LEU A 118 33.52 -15.24 -11.33
N TYR A 119 34.38 -14.30 -11.73
CA TYR A 119 34.53 -13.01 -11.07
C TYR A 119 33.33 -12.11 -11.44
N ILE A 120 32.47 -11.82 -10.46
CA ILE A 120 31.32 -10.92 -10.63
C ILE A 120 31.86 -9.47 -10.71
N LEU A 121 32.11 -8.98 -11.93
CA LEU A 121 32.57 -7.61 -12.19
C LEU A 121 31.41 -6.69 -12.59
N TYR A 122 30.97 -5.77 -11.74
CA TYR A 122 30.15 -4.58 -12.10
C TYR A 122 30.34 -3.49 -11.03
N LEU A 123 30.46 -2.18 -11.27
CA LEU A 123 30.02 -1.27 -12.33
C LEU A 123 31.09 -0.18 -12.57
N ARG A 124 31.10 0.43 -13.77
CA ARG A 124 31.93 1.58 -14.15
C ARG A 124 31.34 2.88 -13.61
N ASN A 125 32.22 3.75 -13.10
CA ASN A 125 31.93 5.09 -12.58
C ASN A 125 31.05 5.92 -13.53
N SER A 126 29.96 6.47 -12.99
CA SER A 126 29.26 7.61 -13.59
C SER A 126 29.78 8.89 -12.93
N PRO A 127 29.91 10.01 -13.67
CA PRO A 127 30.37 11.27 -13.11
C PRO A 127 29.33 11.90 -12.19
N SER A 128 29.83 12.42 -11.06
CA SER A 128 29.08 12.84 -9.89
C SER A 128 28.68 14.32 -9.90
N ILE A 129 27.47 14.60 -9.42
CA ILE A 129 27.10 15.88 -8.83
C ILE A 129 26.32 15.57 -7.55
N SER A 130 26.77 16.11 -6.41
CA SER A 130 26.15 15.89 -5.10
C SER A 130 25.91 17.22 -4.37
N PRO A 131 24.75 17.41 -3.72
CA PRO A 131 24.51 18.46 -2.74
C PRO A 131 24.99 18.04 -1.34
N LYS A 132 25.37 19.04 -0.52
CA LYS A 132 25.89 18.87 0.86
C LYS A 132 24.88 18.15 1.78
N ALA A 133 25.42 17.32 2.68
CA ALA A 133 24.67 16.53 3.66
C ALA A 133 23.98 17.41 4.73
N VAL A 134 22.65 17.27 4.86
CA VAL A 134 21.84 17.92 5.91
C VAL A 134 21.69 17.02 7.15
N PHE A 135 22.10 15.76 7.07
CA PHE A 135 21.86 14.73 8.11
C PHE A 135 22.84 14.77 9.29
N GLN A 136 23.75 15.74 9.36
CA GLN A 136 24.72 15.89 10.45
C GLN A 136 24.11 16.42 11.75
N LEU A 137 22.84 16.87 11.73
CA LEU A 137 22.18 17.52 12.85
C LEU A 137 21.55 16.54 13.86
N ILE A 138 21.47 15.24 13.55
CA ILE A 138 20.77 14.24 14.36
C ILE A 138 21.77 13.19 14.86
N SER A 139 21.65 12.79 16.13
CA SER A 139 22.51 11.75 16.71
C SER A 139 22.23 10.37 16.09
N LYS A 140 23.22 9.48 16.11
CA LYS A 140 23.08 8.12 15.55
C LYS A 140 21.98 7.32 16.26
N ASP A 141 21.82 7.47 17.57
CA ASP A 141 20.83 6.74 18.35
C ASP A 141 19.41 7.28 18.13
N GLU A 142 19.27 8.60 18.00
CA GLU A 142 18.00 9.23 17.63
C GLU A 142 17.56 8.81 16.22
N MET A 143 18.49 8.81 15.25
CA MET A 143 18.21 8.34 13.90
C MET A 143 17.78 6.87 13.90
N ARG A 144 18.46 6.00 14.68
CA ARG A 144 18.07 4.59 14.82
C ARG A 144 16.67 4.43 15.39
N SER A 145 16.32 5.24 16.38
CA SER A 145 14.99 5.24 16.99
C SER A 145 13.91 5.68 16.00
N LYS A 146 14.18 6.74 15.21
CA LYS A 146 13.28 7.21 14.14
C LYS A 146 13.10 6.18 13.03
N LEU A 147 14.16 5.46 12.64
CA LEU A 147 14.07 4.38 11.66
C LEU A 147 13.22 3.20 12.15
N ASP A 148 13.41 2.78 13.40
CA ASP A 148 12.60 1.71 14.01
C ASP A 148 11.13 2.13 14.16
N LEU A 149 10.89 3.40 14.49
CA LEU A 149 9.54 3.98 14.51
C LEU A 149 8.89 3.95 13.12
N GLN A 150 9.59 4.39 12.07
CA GLN A 150 9.11 4.32 10.68
C GLN A 150 8.74 2.89 10.30
N TRP A 151 9.62 1.95 10.63
CA TRP A 151 9.43 0.54 10.33
C TRP A 151 8.18 -0.02 11.01
N LYS A 152 8.04 0.19 12.32
CA LYS A 152 6.86 -0.23 13.11
C LYS A 152 5.57 0.43 12.61
N THR A 153 5.65 1.69 12.19
CA THR A 153 4.53 2.44 11.61
C THR A 153 4.03 1.80 10.32
N GLU A 154 4.94 1.47 9.40
CA GLU A 154 4.57 0.82 8.14
C GLU A 154 4.01 -0.59 8.36
N GLU A 155 4.56 -1.34 9.32
CA GLU A 155 4.06 -2.66 9.68
C GLU A 155 2.65 -2.65 10.27
N LYS A 156 2.28 -1.58 10.99
CA LYS A 156 0.94 -1.39 11.52
C LYS A 156 -0.07 -1.04 10.42
N GLU A 157 0.37 -0.57 9.25
CA GLU A 157 -0.40 -0.11 8.08
C GLU A 157 -1.33 1.09 8.32
N CYS A 158 -1.83 1.26 9.54
CA CYS A 158 -2.72 2.34 9.89
C CYS A 158 -2.43 2.83 11.31
N ILE A 159 -2.19 4.13 11.43
CA ILE A 159 -1.92 4.83 12.68
C ILE A 159 -3.20 5.54 13.11
N ASN A 160 -3.46 5.56 14.41
CA ASN A 160 -4.49 6.42 14.97
C ASN A 160 -3.80 7.70 15.47
N ILE A 161 -4.20 8.83 14.92
CA ILE A 161 -3.71 10.16 15.31
C ILE A 161 -4.80 10.84 16.12
N ARG A 162 -4.45 11.47 17.23
CA ARG A 162 -5.43 12.21 18.04
C ARG A 162 -5.88 13.47 17.31
N SER A 163 -7.19 13.67 17.28
CA SER A 163 -7.85 14.85 16.74
C SER A 163 -7.51 16.09 17.56
N VAL A 164 -7.20 17.19 16.87
CA VAL A 164 -7.07 18.49 17.56
C VAL A 164 -8.38 18.98 18.14
N GLU A 165 -9.54 18.51 17.69
CA GLU A 165 -10.87 18.82 18.27
C GLU A 165 -11.24 17.92 19.46
N GLU A 166 -10.29 17.16 20.01
CA GLU A 166 -10.54 16.36 21.22
C GLU A 166 -11.04 17.26 22.36
N ASP A 167 -12.20 16.89 22.92
CA ASP A 167 -12.74 17.48 24.13
C ASP A 167 -12.05 16.85 25.35
N PRO A 168 -11.28 17.63 26.15
CA PRO A 168 -10.58 17.11 27.31
C PRO A 168 -11.53 16.60 28.41
N HIS A 169 -12.81 17.02 28.40
CA HIS A 169 -13.81 16.61 29.39
C HIS A 169 -15.09 16.11 28.72
N PRO A 170 -15.07 14.89 28.12
CA PRO A 170 -16.23 14.37 27.41
C PRO A 170 -17.42 14.19 28.35
N SER A 171 -18.61 14.61 27.89
CA SER A 171 -19.85 14.43 28.65
C SER A 171 -20.18 12.94 28.86
N GLN A 172 -20.97 12.63 29.89
CA GLN A 172 -21.41 11.25 30.17
C GLN A 172 -22.11 10.61 28.97
N HIS A 173 -22.86 11.40 28.20
CA HIS A 173 -23.51 10.94 26.96
C HIS A 173 -22.49 10.49 25.89
N VAL A 174 -21.40 11.25 25.71
CA VAL A 174 -20.33 10.89 24.77
C VAL A 174 -19.64 9.60 25.20
N LEU A 175 -19.36 9.43 26.50
CA LEU A 175 -18.75 8.22 27.04
C LEU A 175 -19.65 6.98 26.83
N GLU A 176 -20.95 7.11 27.05
CA GLU A 176 -21.91 6.04 26.80
C GLU A 176 -21.96 5.66 25.32
N LYS A 177 -22.04 6.66 24.41
CA LYS A 177 -21.99 6.43 22.96
C LYS A 177 -20.69 5.77 22.51
N ARG A 178 -19.54 6.13 23.09
CA ARG A 178 -18.24 5.48 22.84
C ARG A 178 -18.26 4.01 23.25
N LYS A 179 -18.83 3.68 24.42
CA LYS A 179 -18.97 2.31 24.88
C LYS A 179 -19.83 1.47 23.92
N ILE A 180 -21.01 1.98 23.56
CA ILE A 180 -21.91 1.32 22.60
C ILE A 180 -21.21 1.11 21.25
N LEU A 181 -20.49 2.12 20.77
CA LEU A 181 -19.74 2.02 19.51
C LEU A 181 -18.64 0.97 19.58
N ALA A 182 -17.91 0.86 20.69
CA ALA A 182 -16.88 -0.15 20.88
C ALA A 182 -17.45 -1.58 20.88
N GLU A 183 -18.58 -1.79 21.57
CA GLU A 183 -19.29 -3.07 21.57
C GLU A 183 -19.75 -3.48 20.15
N HIS A 184 -20.32 -2.54 19.39
CA HIS A 184 -20.72 -2.74 18.01
C HIS A 184 -19.52 -3.01 17.09
N LYS A 185 -18.43 -2.25 17.21
CA LYS A 185 -17.17 -2.53 16.47
C LYS A 185 -16.67 -3.95 16.74
N GLY A 186 -16.75 -4.42 17.99
CA GLY A 186 -16.38 -5.79 18.38
C GLY A 186 -17.33 -6.88 17.84
N MET A 187 -18.63 -6.59 17.78
CA MET A 187 -19.62 -7.47 17.14
C MET A 187 -19.39 -7.58 15.64
N TRP A 188 -19.26 -6.44 14.95
CA TRP A 188 -18.99 -6.39 13.51
C TRP A 188 -17.70 -7.12 13.15
N TRP A 189 -16.63 -6.94 13.93
CA TRP A 189 -15.38 -7.68 13.69
C TRP A 189 -15.57 -9.20 13.71
N ARG A 190 -16.30 -9.73 14.69
CA ARG A 190 -16.59 -11.16 14.81
C ARG A 190 -17.46 -11.65 13.64
N ALA A 191 -18.50 -10.91 13.29
CA ALA A 191 -19.38 -11.22 12.16
C ALA A 191 -18.60 -11.24 10.83
N LEU A 192 -17.81 -10.20 10.56
CA LEU A 192 -16.99 -10.10 9.33
C LEU A 192 -15.95 -11.21 9.23
N LYS A 193 -15.29 -11.56 10.34
CA LYS A 193 -14.36 -12.70 10.37
C LYS A 193 -15.07 -14.00 10.01
N LYS A 194 -16.22 -14.28 10.62
CA LYS A 194 -17.02 -15.47 10.35
C LYS A 194 -17.54 -15.50 8.91
N GLY A 195 -18.06 -14.37 8.42
CA GLY A 195 -18.54 -14.21 7.04
C GLY A 195 -17.43 -14.48 6.02
N LEU A 196 -16.23 -13.94 6.23
CA LEU A 196 -15.08 -14.23 5.37
C LEU A 196 -14.70 -15.72 5.37
N GLU A 197 -14.64 -16.35 6.55
CA GLU A 197 -14.32 -17.78 6.67
C GLU A 197 -15.36 -18.66 5.98
N GLN A 198 -16.64 -18.31 6.06
CA GLN A 198 -17.71 -19.03 5.36
C GLN A 198 -17.63 -18.86 3.84
N GLN A 199 -17.38 -17.65 3.34
CA GLN A 199 -17.20 -17.41 1.90
C GLN A 199 -15.98 -18.16 1.35
N LYS A 200 -14.89 -18.23 2.12
CA LYS A 200 -13.71 -19.05 1.80
C LYS A 200 -13.96 -20.55 1.80
N LYS A 201 -14.97 -21.04 2.54
CA LYS A 201 -15.38 -22.45 2.48
C LYS A 201 -16.28 -22.73 1.29
N LYS A 202 -17.18 -21.80 0.95
CA LYS A 202 -18.10 -21.90 -0.20
C LYS A 202 -17.37 -21.82 -1.54
N GLN A 203 -16.37 -20.94 -1.66
CA GLN A 203 -15.40 -20.97 -2.74
C GLN A 203 -14.34 -22.01 -2.35
N SER A 204 -14.48 -23.26 -2.80
CA SER A 204 -13.60 -24.39 -2.42
C SER A 204 -12.10 -24.11 -2.60
N TYR A 205 -11.42 -23.38 -1.69
CA TYR A 205 -9.97 -23.26 -1.61
C TYR A 205 -9.45 -22.95 -0.19
N LYS A 206 -8.47 -23.75 0.24
CA LYS A 206 -7.79 -23.68 1.54
C LYS A 206 -6.94 -22.40 1.68
N LYS A 207 -7.16 -21.72 2.82
CA LYS A 207 -6.30 -20.77 3.56
C LYS A 207 -5.66 -19.60 2.79
N THR A 208 -6.23 -18.40 3.00
CA THR A 208 -5.47 -17.16 3.23
C THR A 208 -6.17 -16.34 4.32
N HIS A 209 -5.45 -15.44 5.01
CA HIS A 209 -5.81 -14.94 6.33
C HIS A 209 -6.80 -13.76 6.35
N VAL A 210 -7.50 -13.64 7.49
CA VAL A 210 -8.44 -12.57 7.88
C VAL A 210 -7.62 -11.45 8.51
N GLY A 211 -7.77 -10.22 8.05
CA GLY A 211 -7.13 -9.08 8.70
C GLY A 211 -7.62 -7.69 8.33
N VAL A 212 -8.35 -7.50 7.22
CA VAL A 212 -8.59 -6.16 6.65
C VAL A 212 -9.96 -5.56 7.05
N PHE A 213 -10.76 -6.26 7.84
CA PHE A 213 -12.19 -5.98 7.94
C PHE A 213 -12.62 -4.86 8.90
N THR A 214 -11.84 -4.51 9.93
CA THR A 214 -12.30 -3.57 10.98
C THR A 214 -12.21 -2.09 10.62
N LYS A 215 -11.37 -1.69 9.65
CA LYS A 215 -11.03 -0.27 9.43
C LYS A 215 -11.67 0.36 8.20
N VAL A 216 -12.42 -0.41 7.40
CA VAL A 216 -13.14 0.10 6.22
C VAL A 216 -14.39 0.90 6.63
N CYS A 217 -15.08 0.50 7.71
CA CYS A 217 -16.35 1.13 8.10
C CYS A 217 -16.26 2.60 8.51
N CYS A 218 -15.09 3.04 9.01
CA CYS A 218 -14.91 4.43 9.48
C CYS A 218 -14.75 5.44 8.33
N HIS A 219 -14.54 4.98 7.09
CA HIS A 219 -14.29 5.83 5.92
C HIS A 219 -15.39 5.75 4.85
N LEU A 220 -16.48 4.99 5.07
CA LEU A 220 -17.53 4.76 4.07
C LEU A 220 -18.57 5.90 3.97
N GLY A 221 -18.18 7.13 4.27
CA GLY A 221 -19.03 8.31 4.12
C GLY A 221 -19.13 8.77 2.67
N GLY A 222 -20.08 8.22 1.90
CA GLY A 222 -20.55 8.84 0.65
C GLY A 222 -19.72 8.57 -0.62
N ASP A 223 -18.80 7.59 -0.60
CA ASP A 223 -18.01 7.21 -1.77
C ASP A 223 -18.77 6.33 -2.77
N ARG A 224 -18.39 6.44 -4.05
CA ARG A 224 -18.91 5.56 -5.11
C ARG A 224 -18.54 4.11 -4.78
N TYR A 225 -19.47 3.18 -4.97
CA TYR A 225 -19.25 1.75 -4.67
C TYR A 225 -17.99 1.21 -5.36
N SER A 226 -17.73 1.65 -6.60
CA SER A 226 -16.54 1.27 -7.37
C SER A 226 -15.23 1.88 -6.83
N SER A 227 -15.25 3.11 -6.30
CA SER A 227 -14.07 3.72 -5.66
C SER A 227 -13.78 3.08 -4.31
N SER A 228 -14.83 2.79 -3.52
CA SER A 228 -14.72 2.05 -2.26
C SER A 228 -14.16 0.65 -2.48
N GLY A 229 -14.65 -0.07 -3.49
CA GLY A 229 -14.11 -1.38 -3.88
C GLY A 229 -12.62 -1.31 -4.21
N LYS A 230 -12.20 -0.45 -5.14
CA LYS A 230 -10.77 -0.30 -5.48
C LYS A 230 -9.90 0.13 -4.29
N GLY A 231 -10.38 1.03 -3.45
CA GLY A 231 -9.66 1.47 -2.25
C GLY A 231 -9.40 0.32 -1.28
N VAL A 232 -10.44 -0.46 -0.97
CA VAL A 232 -10.33 -1.67 -0.12
C VAL A 232 -9.40 -2.69 -0.76
N GLY A 233 -9.54 -2.98 -2.05
CA GLY A 233 -8.67 -3.92 -2.77
C GLY A 233 -7.20 -3.49 -2.74
N SER A 234 -6.93 -2.19 -2.88
CA SER A 234 -5.56 -1.65 -2.84
C SER A 234 -4.94 -1.79 -1.47
N ARG A 235 -5.70 -1.54 -0.38
CA ARG A 235 -5.25 -1.80 1.00
C ARG A 235 -4.95 -3.28 1.25
N VAL A 236 -5.80 -4.18 0.74
CA VAL A 236 -5.55 -5.64 0.83
C VAL A 236 -4.25 -6.01 0.11
N ASN A 237 -4.02 -5.50 -1.10
CA ASN A 237 -2.79 -5.75 -1.86
C ASN A 237 -1.55 -5.22 -1.12
N GLN A 238 -1.63 -4.00 -0.60
CA GLN A 238 -0.55 -3.36 0.14
C GLN A 238 -0.12 -4.20 1.36
N ARG A 239 -1.10 -4.67 2.13
CA ARG A 239 -0.89 -5.59 3.26
C ARG A 239 -0.30 -6.93 2.86
N TYR A 240 -0.74 -7.47 1.72
CA TYR A 240 -0.17 -8.70 1.18
C TYR A 240 1.31 -8.51 0.82
N ILE A 241 1.66 -7.40 0.17
CA ILE A 241 3.04 -7.05 -0.20
C ILE A 241 3.95 -6.99 1.03
N ILE A 242 3.56 -6.24 2.08
CA ILE A 242 4.35 -6.12 3.31
C ILE A 242 4.58 -7.50 3.95
N ARG A 243 3.53 -8.32 4.06
CA ARG A 243 3.65 -9.68 4.59
C ARG A 243 4.51 -10.60 3.72
N LYS A 244 4.45 -10.43 2.39
CA LYS A 244 5.26 -11.20 1.44
C LYS A 244 6.73 -10.87 1.64
N LYS A 245 7.09 -9.58 1.72
CA LYS A 245 8.46 -9.11 1.98
C LYS A 245 9.06 -9.69 3.27
N ARG A 246 8.29 -9.74 4.36
CA ARG A 246 8.74 -10.41 5.61
C ARG A 246 8.98 -11.91 5.42
N ARG A 247 8.05 -12.61 4.77
CA ARG A 247 8.18 -14.08 4.58
C ARG A 247 9.29 -14.49 3.60
N SER A 248 9.76 -13.55 2.78
CA SER A 248 10.84 -13.77 1.82
C SER A 248 12.20 -13.27 2.31
N LEU A 249 12.32 -12.82 3.56
CA LEU A 249 13.53 -12.23 4.15
C LEU A 249 13.99 -10.92 3.48
N VAL A 250 13.15 -10.35 2.61
CA VAL A 250 13.44 -9.10 1.89
C VAL A 250 13.37 -7.93 2.88
N ALA A 251 12.40 -7.96 3.80
CA ALA A 251 12.23 -6.91 4.79
C ALA A 251 13.48 -6.78 5.68
N GLU A 252 13.99 -7.90 6.19
CA GLU A 252 15.17 -7.97 7.06
C GLU A 252 16.42 -7.48 6.33
N LYS A 253 16.62 -7.90 5.07
CA LYS A 253 17.72 -7.41 4.22
C LYS A 253 17.60 -5.91 3.92
N THR A 254 16.41 -5.43 3.57
CA THR A 254 16.15 -4.00 3.35
C THR A 254 16.48 -3.20 4.61
N GLN A 255 16.08 -3.67 5.80
CA GLN A 255 16.34 -2.98 7.06
C GLN A 255 17.84 -2.84 7.34
N LYS A 256 18.62 -3.92 7.13
CA LYS A 256 20.08 -3.93 7.28
C LYS A 256 20.74 -2.91 6.34
N LEU A 257 20.45 -2.99 5.04
CA LEU A 257 21.04 -2.11 4.04
C LEU A 257 20.61 -0.65 4.21
N TYR A 258 19.37 -0.44 4.67
CA TYR A 258 18.87 0.87 5.01
C TYR A 258 19.64 1.51 6.15
N TRP A 259 19.95 0.74 7.20
CA TRP A 259 20.80 1.24 8.26
C TRP A 259 22.21 1.60 7.77
N GLU A 260 22.85 0.74 6.98
CA GLU A 260 24.18 0.99 6.41
C GLU A 260 24.20 2.23 5.51
N TYR A 261 23.14 2.43 4.71
CA TYR A 261 22.94 3.62 3.89
C TYR A 261 22.86 4.89 4.73
N ILE A 262 22.02 4.91 5.75
CA ILE A 262 21.89 6.07 6.65
C ILE A 262 23.21 6.34 7.38
N GLN A 263 23.92 5.31 7.84
CA GLN A 263 25.25 5.48 8.43
C GLN A 263 26.24 6.12 7.45
N GLY A 264 26.17 5.78 6.16
CA GLY A 264 26.97 6.43 5.13
C GLY A 264 26.60 7.91 4.92
N LEU A 265 25.30 8.24 4.95
CA LEU A 265 24.84 9.64 4.85
C LEU A 265 25.29 10.52 6.02
N MET A 266 25.48 9.93 7.20
CA MET A 266 25.92 10.63 8.40
C MET A 266 27.45 10.84 8.45
N LYS A 267 28.23 10.10 7.66
CA LYS A 267 29.70 10.23 7.61
C LYS A 267 30.11 11.38 6.70
N GLU A 268 31.12 12.14 7.10
CA GLU A 268 31.77 13.11 6.21
C GLU A 268 32.64 12.40 5.17
N ASN A 269 32.16 12.27 3.93
CA ASN A 269 33.00 11.80 2.83
C ASN A 269 33.60 12.99 2.08
N GLN A 270 34.92 13.20 2.25
CA GLN A 270 35.71 14.18 1.52
C GLN A 270 36.21 13.67 0.15
N GLY A 271 36.03 12.38 -0.18
CA GLY A 271 36.68 11.72 -1.34
C GLY A 271 35.76 11.42 -2.53
N ASP A 272 34.70 10.64 -2.34
CA ASP A 272 33.80 10.22 -3.42
C ASP A 272 32.37 10.71 -3.17
N ARG A 273 31.89 11.59 -4.04
CA ARG A 273 30.55 12.19 -3.97
C ARG A 273 29.53 11.37 -4.74
N TRP A 274 29.14 10.22 -4.22
CA TRP A 274 28.05 9.44 -4.80
C TRP A 274 26.70 10.14 -4.62
N THR A 275 25.79 9.98 -5.59
CA THR A 275 24.38 10.32 -5.38
C THR A 275 23.73 9.33 -4.40
N HIS A 276 22.58 9.71 -3.85
CA HIS A 276 21.79 8.81 -3.00
C HIS A 276 21.49 7.45 -3.66
N ARG A 277 21.22 7.45 -4.97
CA ARG A 277 21.01 6.22 -5.76
C ARG A 277 22.30 5.40 -5.84
N GLU A 278 23.41 6.02 -6.22
CA GLU A 278 24.70 5.35 -6.43
C GLU A 278 25.21 4.72 -5.13
N GLN A 279 25.09 5.44 -4.01
CA GLN A 279 25.45 4.91 -2.69
C GLN A 279 24.64 3.66 -2.34
N TRP A 280 23.34 3.67 -2.63
CA TRP A 280 22.49 2.50 -2.41
C TRP A 280 22.85 1.33 -3.34
N GLN A 281 23.10 1.60 -4.63
CA GLN A 281 23.53 0.60 -5.59
C GLN A 281 24.88 -0.02 -5.20
N HIS A 282 25.81 0.78 -4.66
CA HIS A 282 27.09 0.28 -4.13
C HIS A 282 26.88 -0.65 -2.92
N LEU A 283 25.99 -0.31 -1.99
CA LEU A 283 25.66 -1.18 -0.85
C LEU A 283 25.03 -2.50 -1.30
N LEU A 284 24.10 -2.44 -2.26
CA LEU A 284 23.51 -3.62 -2.89
C LEU A 284 24.55 -4.50 -3.57
N HIS A 285 25.56 -3.88 -4.19
CA HIS A 285 26.65 -4.61 -4.85
C HIS A 285 27.56 -5.30 -3.83
N HIS A 286 27.84 -4.68 -2.70
CA HIS A 286 28.67 -5.25 -1.64
C HIS A 286 27.96 -6.38 -0.89
N ASP A 287 26.64 -6.27 -0.65
CA ASP A 287 25.84 -7.32 -0.01
C ASP A 287 25.09 -8.19 -1.02
N GLN A 288 25.82 -9.14 -1.61
CA GLN A 288 25.27 -10.09 -2.58
C GLN A 288 24.57 -11.29 -1.93
N THR A 289 24.32 -11.29 -0.62
CA THR A 289 23.70 -12.45 0.07
C THR A 289 22.17 -12.36 0.11
N GLY A 290 21.49 -13.50 0.15
CA GLY A 290 20.05 -13.59 0.33
C GLY A 290 19.21 -13.05 -0.85
N PRO A 291 17.98 -12.57 -0.60
CA PRO A 291 17.02 -12.26 -1.65
C PRO A 291 17.35 -10.98 -2.43
N SER A 292 16.85 -10.91 -3.66
CA SER A 292 16.80 -9.67 -4.46
C SER A 292 15.81 -8.68 -3.83
N LEU A 293 16.23 -7.41 -3.67
CA LEU A 293 15.36 -6.36 -3.10
C LEU A 293 14.31 -5.85 -4.08
N GLU A 294 14.66 -5.80 -5.36
CA GLU A 294 13.74 -5.60 -6.49
C GLU A 294 12.95 -6.88 -6.74
N PHE A 295 12.33 -7.35 -5.67
CA PHE A 295 11.48 -8.52 -5.66
C PHE A 295 10.21 -8.20 -6.44
N ASP A 296 9.80 -9.11 -7.31
CA ASP A 296 8.58 -8.97 -8.09
C ASP A 296 7.31 -9.01 -7.22
N THR A 297 6.98 -7.85 -6.66
CA THR A 297 5.64 -7.56 -6.16
C THR A 297 4.80 -7.07 -7.31
N HIS A 298 4.36 -8.02 -8.13
CA HIS A 298 3.31 -7.82 -9.13
C HIS A 298 2.18 -6.97 -8.53
N ILE A 299 2.03 -5.76 -9.05
CA ILE A 299 0.90 -4.91 -8.71
C ILE A 299 -0.33 -5.58 -9.31
N TRP A 300 -1.32 -5.89 -8.48
CA TRP A 300 -2.54 -6.53 -8.98
C TRP A 300 -3.18 -5.69 -10.09
N PRO A 301 -3.56 -6.32 -11.22
CA PRO A 301 -4.32 -5.64 -12.25
C PRO A 301 -5.57 -4.98 -11.66
N SER A 302 -5.97 -3.83 -12.19
CA SER A 302 -7.11 -3.07 -11.65
C SER A 302 -8.41 -3.89 -11.58
N SER A 303 -8.58 -4.85 -12.49
CA SER A 303 -9.69 -5.80 -12.48
C SER A 303 -9.69 -6.72 -11.27
N VAL A 304 -8.52 -7.26 -10.90
CA VAL A 304 -8.35 -8.12 -9.72
C VAL A 304 -8.53 -7.30 -8.44
N THR A 305 -7.90 -6.13 -8.36
CA THR A 305 -8.03 -5.21 -7.22
C THR A 305 -9.49 -4.81 -6.99
N LEU A 306 -10.23 -4.49 -8.06
CA LEU A 306 -11.66 -4.18 -7.97
C LEU A 306 -12.49 -5.39 -7.54
N LYS A 307 -12.25 -6.59 -8.10
CA LYS A 307 -12.99 -7.81 -7.74
C LYS A 307 -12.79 -8.19 -6.27
N VAL A 308 -11.54 -8.16 -5.78
CA VAL A 308 -11.23 -8.40 -4.36
C VAL A 308 -11.91 -7.33 -3.49
N GLY A 309 -11.84 -6.07 -3.91
CA GLY A 309 -12.51 -4.95 -3.27
C GLY A 309 -14.01 -5.12 -3.10
N ASN A 310 -14.70 -5.40 -4.20
CA ASN A 310 -16.15 -5.63 -4.22
C ASN A 310 -16.53 -6.84 -3.36
N PHE A 311 -15.76 -7.93 -3.42
CA PHE A 311 -15.96 -9.08 -2.56
C PHE A 311 -15.88 -8.73 -1.07
N MET A 312 -14.91 -7.89 -0.66
CA MET A 312 -14.84 -7.40 0.72
C MET A 312 -16.02 -6.47 1.05
N ALA A 313 -16.41 -5.59 0.13
CA ALA A 313 -17.54 -4.67 0.31
C ALA A 313 -18.88 -5.41 0.45
N ASP A 314 -19.08 -6.51 -0.28
CA ASP A 314 -20.28 -7.33 -0.20
C ASP A 314 -20.38 -8.04 1.15
N ILE A 315 -19.25 -8.51 1.70
CA ILE A 315 -19.22 -9.07 3.06
C ILE A 315 -19.56 -7.97 4.07
N LEU A 316 -19.03 -6.75 3.90
CA LEU A 316 -19.35 -5.61 4.77
C LEU A 316 -20.86 -5.28 4.74
N LEU A 317 -21.47 -5.21 3.55
CA LEU A 317 -22.90 -4.93 3.39
C LEU A 317 -23.80 -6.00 4.02
N ARG A 318 -23.38 -7.28 3.99
CA ARG A 318 -24.17 -8.39 4.52
C ARG A 318 -24.07 -8.54 6.04
N GLU A 319 -22.87 -8.40 6.58
CA GLU A 319 -22.57 -8.75 7.97
C GLU A 319 -22.70 -7.57 8.94
N ILE A 320 -22.63 -6.32 8.47
CA ILE A 320 -22.75 -5.15 9.34
C ILE A 320 -24.23 -4.89 9.65
N GLN A 321 -24.60 -5.15 10.89
CA GLN A 321 -25.94 -4.95 11.43
C GLN A 321 -25.90 -4.05 12.66
N ILE A 322 -26.86 -3.18 12.79
CA ILE A 322 -27.02 -2.29 13.95
C ILE A 322 -28.37 -2.59 14.61
N ASP A 323 -28.44 -2.51 15.93
CA ASP A 323 -29.71 -2.66 16.62
C ASP A 323 -30.55 -1.38 16.47
N ALA A 324 -31.78 -1.52 15.97
CA ALA A 324 -32.70 -0.41 15.79
C ALA A 324 -33.12 0.23 17.12
N ASN A 325 -33.00 -0.51 18.23
CA ASN A 325 -33.42 -0.07 19.56
C ASN A 325 -32.32 0.58 20.41
N ILE A 326 -31.13 0.85 19.83
CA ILE A 326 -29.99 1.49 20.54
C ILE A 326 -30.38 2.80 21.22
N SER A 327 -31.26 3.58 20.62
CA SER A 327 -31.69 4.86 21.19
C SER A 327 -32.93 4.76 22.09
N THR A 328 -33.67 3.65 22.06
CA THR A 328 -34.96 3.50 22.75
C THR A 328 -34.89 2.64 24.00
N GLY A 329 -33.75 1.98 24.28
CA GLY A 329 -33.51 1.23 25.52
C GLY A 329 -34.39 -0.01 25.71
N LYS A 330 -35.10 -0.45 24.66
CA LYS A 330 -35.94 -1.65 24.70
C LYS A 330 -35.05 -2.91 24.72
N GLN A 331 -35.40 -3.90 25.54
CA GLN A 331 -34.63 -5.14 25.70
C GLN A 331 -34.62 -6.04 24.45
N GLU A 332 -35.58 -5.87 23.54
CA GLU A 332 -35.64 -6.64 22.30
C GLU A 332 -34.63 -6.11 21.27
N GLN A 333 -33.66 -6.94 20.90
CA GLN A 333 -32.69 -6.60 19.85
C GLN A 333 -33.32 -6.76 18.47
N LYS A 334 -33.50 -5.66 17.74
CA LYS A 334 -33.97 -5.70 16.34
C LYS A 334 -32.83 -5.30 15.42
N LEU A 335 -32.11 -6.30 14.92
CA LEU A 335 -30.98 -6.10 14.03
C LEU A 335 -31.44 -5.67 12.63
N ILE A 336 -30.98 -4.50 12.20
CA ILE A 336 -31.17 -3.95 10.86
C ILE A 336 -29.82 -3.81 10.14
N PRO A 337 -29.77 -3.85 8.80
CA PRO A 337 -28.53 -3.59 8.07
C PRO A 337 -27.95 -2.21 8.41
N GLY A 338 -26.66 -2.16 8.74
CA GLY A 338 -25.99 -0.90 9.06
C GLY A 338 -25.50 -0.14 7.82
N LEU A 339 -25.41 -0.81 6.67
CA LEU A 339 -24.97 -0.24 5.39
C LEU A 339 -25.95 -0.63 4.27
N TYR A 340 -26.19 0.30 3.35
CA TYR A 340 -27.07 0.10 2.21
C TYR A 340 -26.38 0.44 0.90
N HIS A 341 -26.69 -0.32 -0.14
CA HIS A 341 -26.36 0.05 -1.51
C HIS A 341 -27.48 0.91 -2.09
N MET A 342 -27.14 2.12 -2.51
CA MET A 342 -28.08 3.07 -3.10
C MET A 342 -27.58 3.50 -4.48
N TYR A 343 -28.49 3.93 -5.35
CA TYR A 343 -28.16 4.45 -6.67
C TYR A 343 -28.54 5.92 -6.76
N ALA A 344 -27.65 6.73 -7.34
CA ALA A 344 -27.94 8.12 -7.69
C ALA A 344 -27.54 8.36 -9.13
N TYR A 345 -28.30 9.21 -9.81
CA TYR A 345 -27.90 9.74 -11.11
C TYR A 345 -26.90 10.86 -10.88
N ARG A 346 -25.68 10.70 -11.41
CA ARG A 346 -24.73 11.80 -11.56
C ARG A 346 -24.56 12.05 -13.05
N SER A 347 -24.98 13.23 -13.49
CA SER A 347 -25.16 13.53 -14.92
C SER A 347 -26.09 12.49 -15.56
N MET A 348 -25.68 11.85 -16.66
CA MET A 348 -26.47 10.85 -17.39
C MET A 348 -26.23 9.39 -16.92
N LYS A 349 -25.39 9.15 -15.90
CA LYS A 349 -25.01 7.80 -15.48
C LYS A 349 -25.55 7.48 -14.09
N GLN A 350 -26.18 6.31 -13.98
CA GLN A 350 -26.54 5.74 -12.69
C GLN A 350 -25.27 5.23 -12.00
N VAL A 351 -25.01 5.70 -10.78
CA VAL A 351 -23.84 5.33 -10.00
C VAL A 351 -24.28 4.79 -8.65
N GLY A 352 -23.80 3.60 -8.30
CA GLY A 352 -24.01 2.99 -7.00
C GLY A 352 -23.10 3.60 -5.93
N PHE A 353 -23.62 3.81 -4.72
CA PHE A 353 -22.87 4.27 -3.55
C PHE A 353 -23.29 3.48 -2.31
N ILE A 354 -22.37 3.37 -1.35
CA ILE A 354 -22.64 2.75 -0.05
C ILE A 354 -23.02 3.87 0.91
N LYS A 355 -24.19 3.79 1.54
CA LYS A 355 -24.64 4.74 2.55
C LYS A 355 -24.85 4.03 3.89
N PRO A 356 -24.26 4.53 4.99
CA PRO A 356 -24.56 4.01 6.32
C PRO A 356 -26.00 4.38 6.75
N HIS A 357 -26.59 3.52 7.58
CA HIS A 357 -27.87 3.82 8.23
C HIS A 357 -27.74 5.10 9.09
N PRO A 358 -28.76 5.97 9.16
CA PRO A 358 -28.71 7.18 10.00
C PRO A 358 -28.28 6.92 11.45
N LEU A 359 -28.78 5.85 12.07
CA LEU A 359 -28.35 5.46 13.43
C LEU A 359 -26.84 5.19 13.55
N VAL A 360 -26.20 4.68 12.50
CA VAL A 360 -24.74 4.51 12.49
C VAL A 360 -24.08 5.88 12.45
N ILE A 361 -24.55 6.80 11.60
CA ILE A 361 -24.03 8.16 11.51
C ILE A 361 -24.16 8.86 12.87
N ASP A 362 -25.34 8.81 13.50
CA ASP A 362 -25.62 9.41 14.79
C ASP A 362 -24.75 8.81 15.90
N LEU A 363 -24.51 7.49 15.86
CA LEU A 363 -23.63 6.82 16.82
C LEU A 363 -22.18 7.30 16.69
N PHE A 364 -21.65 7.40 15.47
CA PHE A 364 -20.30 7.90 15.22
C PHE A 364 -20.15 9.39 15.56
N GLN A 365 -21.13 10.22 15.19
CA GLN A 365 -21.15 11.66 15.51
C GLN A 365 -21.28 11.89 17.02
N GLY A 366 -22.14 11.13 17.70
CA GLY A 366 -22.33 11.23 19.16
C GLY A 366 -21.14 10.70 19.97
N ALA A 367 -20.41 9.71 19.46
CA ALA A 367 -19.23 9.18 20.13
C ALA A 367 -18.02 10.13 20.08
N LYS A 368 -17.96 11.05 19.09
CA LYS A 368 -16.85 12.00 18.89
C LYS A 368 -15.49 11.33 19.15
N ASP A 369 -15.20 10.27 18.39
CA ASP A 369 -14.00 9.45 18.57
C ASP A 369 -12.75 10.34 18.41
N PRO A 370 -11.87 10.44 19.43
CA PRO A 370 -10.71 11.33 19.36
C PRO A 370 -9.65 10.76 18.41
N ASP A 371 -9.67 9.46 18.12
CA ASP A 371 -8.67 8.80 17.29
C ASP A 371 -9.07 8.80 15.82
N LEU A 372 -8.29 9.52 15.00
CA LEU A 372 -8.43 9.59 13.56
C LEU A 372 -7.51 8.54 12.90
N PRO A 373 -8.05 7.53 12.21
CA PRO A 373 -7.24 6.51 11.57
C PRO A 373 -6.68 6.99 10.21
N PHE A 374 -5.36 6.95 10.04
CA PHE A 374 -4.67 7.26 8.78
C PHE A 374 -3.88 6.05 8.28
N ASP A 375 -3.85 5.83 6.96
CA ASP A 375 -2.96 4.83 6.38
C ASP A 375 -1.49 5.31 6.56
N SER A 376 -0.55 4.41 6.85
CA SER A 376 0.84 4.79 7.12
C SER A 376 1.53 5.41 5.90
N ASN A 377 1.10 5.05 4.70
CA ASN A 377 1.67 5.50 3.42
C ASN A 377 1.14 6.86 2.93
N ILE A 378 0.29 7.52 3.70
CA ILE A 378 -0.16 8.91 3.44
C ILE A 378 0.45 9.91 4.42
N LEU A 379 1.09 9.41 5.49
CA LEU A 379 1.77 10.24 6.47
C LEU A 379 3.21 10.53 6.01
N PRO A 380 3.79 11.68 6.40
CA PRO A 380 5.21 11.94 6.22
C PRO A 380 6.06 10.83 6.85
N MET A 381 7.24 10.58 6.29
CA MET A 381 8.18 9.64 6.88
C MET A 381 8.94 10.32 8.02
N VAL A 382 9.11 9.61 9.14
CA VAL A 382 9.93 10.09 10.27
C VAL A 382 11.43 9.86 10.07
N SER A 383 11.80 9.22 8.96
CA SER A 383 13.18 8.90 8.59
C SER A 383 13.43 9.15 7.10
N PRO A 384 14.69 9.32 6.66
CA PRO A 384 14.99 9.64 5.26
C PRO A 384 14.50 8.53 4.32
N PRO A 385 13.80 8.83 3.22
CA PRO A 385 13.23 7.79 2.35
C PRO A 385 14.29 6.89 1.72
N LEU A 386 13.88 5.68 1.33
CA LEU A 386 14.71 4.84 0.48
C LEU A 386 14.90 5.53 -0.88
N PRO A 387 16.14 5.61 -1.39
CA PRO A 387 16.38 6.23 -2.68
C PRO A 387 15.72 5.42 -3.79
N TRP A 388 15.11 6.13 -4.72
CA TRP A 388 14.64 5.60 -5.99
C TRP A 388 15.83 5.09 -6.81
N THR A 389 15.82 3.80 -7.12
CA THR A 389 16.79 3.13 -8.02
C THR A 389 16.17 2.69 -9.33
N SER A 390 14.86 2.47 -9.33
CA SER A 390 14.07 2.05 -10.48
C SER A 390 12.65 2.58 -10.35
N ALA A 391 11.83 2.41 -11.41
CA ALA A 391 10.43 2.81 -11.37
C ALA A 391 9.58 2.03 -10.33
N ARG A 392 10.10 0.90 -9.85
CA ARG A 392 9.42 -0.02 -8.92
C ARG A 392 10.00 -0.02 -7.51
N PHE A 393 11.19 0.57 -7.31
CA PHE A 393 11.88 0.56 -6.02
C PHE A 393 12.29 1.98 -5.59
N GLY A 394 11.74 2.43 -4.46
CA GLY A 394 12.03 3.70 -3.81
C GLY A 394 10.88 4.20 -2.92
N GLY A 395 11.14 5.23 -2.12
CA GLY A 395 10.18 5.82 -1.19
C GLY A 395 10.12 5.10 0.15
N TYR A 396 8.96 4.50 0.47
CA TYR A 396 8.74 3.81 1.74
C TYR A 396 9.51 2.46 1.82
N PRO A 397 10.18 2.14 2.95
CA PRO A 397 10.89 0.87 3.16
C PRO A 397 10.10 -0.41 2.87
N LEU A 398 8.89 -0.52 3.43
CA LEU A 398 8.05 -1.70 3.28
C LEU A 398 6.97 -1.47 2.25
N SER A 399 6.41 -0.27 2.21
CA SER A 399 5.27 0.02 1.36
C SER A 399 5.61 0.24 -0.11
N ALA A 400 4.80 -0.28 -1.03
CA ALA A 400 5.06 -0.12 -2.46
C ALA A 400 4.53 1.24 -2.92
N THR A 401 5.41 2.01 -3.58
CA THR A 401 5.08 3.34 -4.07
C THR A 401 5.23 3.37 -5.58
N LYS A 402 4.30 4.00 -6.28
CA LYS A 402 4.42 4.21 -7.73
C LYS A 402 5.24 5.47 -7.98
N LEU A 403 6.25 5.37 -8.84
CA LEU A 403 7.05 6.52 -9.26
C LEU A 403 6.16 7.61 -9.90
N MET A 404 5.30 7.21 -10.85
CA MET A 404 4.40 8.11 -11.55
C MET A 404 2.96 7.96 -11.06
N ARG A 405 2.38 9.07 -10.59
CA ARG A 405 0.97 9.16 -10.20
C ARG A 405 0.13 9.45 -11.45
N CYS A 406 -0.63 8.46 -11.92
CA CYS A 406 -1.49 8.61 -13.09
C CYS A 406 -2.97 8.48 -12.74
N LYS A 407 -3.84 9.09 -13.56
CA LYS A 407 -5.30 8.89 -13.49
C LYS A 407 -5.65 7.43 -13.82
N GLU A 408 -6.77 6.95 -13.27
CA GLU A 408 -7.19 5.56 -13.39
C GLU A 408 -7.20 5.08 -14.86
N GLY A 409 -6.57 3.93 -15.14
CA GLY A 409 -6.61 3.25 -16.45
C GLY A 409 -5.34 3.35 -17.29
N SER A 410 -4.37 4.19 -16.94
CA SER A 410 -3.13 4.35 -17.70
C SER A 410 -2.06 3.31 -17.35
N LEU A 411 -2.35 2.02 -17.56
CA LEU A 411 -1.32 0.96 -17.48
C LEU A 411 -0.15 1.22 -18.44
N GLN A 412 -0.44 1.89 -19.56
CA GLN A 412 0.54 2.27 -20.58
C GLN A 412 1.73 3.05 -20.00
N SER A 413 1.48 4.04 -19.13
CA SER A 413 2.56 4.84 -18.54
C SER A 413 3.49 4.00 -17.68
N GLN A 414 2.94 3.05 -16.92
CA GLN A 414 3.75 2.13 -16.11
C GLN A 414 4.53 1.15 -17.00
N LEU A 415 3.90 0.62 -18.05
CA LEU A 415 4.57 -0.26 -19.01
C LEU A 415 5.69 0.45 -19.78
N ILE A 416 5.54 1.74 -20.09
CA ILE A 416 6.59 2.55 -20.72
C ILE A 416 7.75 2.74 -19.75
N LEU A 417 7.47 3.04 -18.48
CA LEU A 417 8.51 3.15 -17.44
C LEU A 417 9.26 1.84 -17.21
N ASP A 418 8.56 0.71 -17.28
CA ASP A 418 9.17 -0.62 -17.14
C ASP A 418 10.02 -1.00 -18.38
N LYS A 419 9.74 -0.42 -19.54
CA LYS A 419 10.49 -0.64 -20.79
C LYS A 419 11.65 0.33 -20.98
N ALA A 420 11.59 1.51 -20.35
CA ALA A 420 12.64 2.52 -20.45
C ALA A 420 13.94 1.98 -19.85
N GLU A 421 15.06 2.26 -20.50
CA GLU A 421 16.36 1.86 -19.96
C GLU A 421 16.67 2.64 -18.68
N THR A 422 17.18 1.94 -17.66
CA THR A 422 17.51 2.54 -16.36
C THR A 422 18.35 3.82 -16.45
N PRO A 423 19.38 3.92 -17.34
CA PRO A 423 20.21 5.12 -17.46
C PRO A 423 19.43 6.38 -17.86
N GLU A 424 18.40 6.27 -18.70
CA GLU A 424 17.58 7.41 -19.12
C GLU A 424 16.76 7.99 -17.96
N LEU A 425 16.39 7.14 -17.00
CA LEU A 425 15.63 7.55 -15.82
C LEU A 425 16.51 8.14 -14.72
N HIS A 426 17.83 7.93 -14.75
CA HIS A 426 18.73 8.34 -13.67
C HIS A 426 18.58 9.82 -13.23
N PRO A 427 18.53 10.81 -14.13
CA PRO A 427 18.38 12.21 -13.71
C PRO A 427 17.07 12.48 -12.96
N VAL A 428 15.99 11.82 -13.38
CA VAL A 428 14.66 11.93 -12.74
C VAL A 428 14.70 11.29 -11.35
N LEU A 429 15.30 10.10 -11.23
CA LEU A 429 15.43 9.40 -9.96
C LEU A 429 16.30 10.18 -8.96
N ASP A 430 17.44 10.73 -9.40
CA ASP A 430 18.31 11.54 -8.54
C ASP A 430 17.63 12.83 -8.09
N SER A 431 16.89 13.49 -8.99
CA SER A 431 16.12 14.69 -8.64
C SER A 431 15.05 14.41 -7.59
N LEU A 432 14.32 13.30 -7.74
CA LEU A 432 13.33 12.88 -6.74
C LEU A 432 13.99 12.53 -5.40
N ASN A 433 15.12 11.84 -5.44
CA ASN A 433 15.89 11.52 -4.25
C ASN A 433 16.31 12.78 -3.50
N GLN A 434 16.84 13.78 -4.21
CA GLN A 434 17.23 15.06 -3.64
C GLN A 434 16.05 15.82 -3.01
N LEU A 435 14.90 15.87 -3.67
CA LEU A 435 13.70 16.51 -3.12
C LEU A 435 13.23 15.81 -1.84
N SER A 436 13.29 14.47 -1.84
CA SER A 436 12.81 13.64 -0.75
C SER A 436 13.78 13.57 0.44
N SER A 437 15.06 13.91 0.24
CA SER A 437 16.06 13.95 1.30
C SER A 437 15.98 15.19 2.20
N VAL A 438 15.19 16.21 1.82
CA VAL A 438 15.08 17.46 2.59
C VAL A 438 14.29 17.20 3.88
N PRO A 439 14.89 17.38 5.08
CA PRO A 439 14.18 17.22 6.34
C PRO A 439 13.26 18.41 6.60
N TRP A 440 12.07 18.14 7.15
CA TRP A 440 11.07 19.15 7.52
C TRP A 440 10.78 19.10 9.01
N ILE A 441 10.54 20.27 9.61
CA ILE A 441 10.12 20.42 11.01
C ILE A 441 8.92 21.36 11.04
N VAL A 442 7.92 21.04 11.87
CA VAL A 442 6.72 21.88 12.03
C VAL A 442 7.05 23.09 12.91
N ASN A 443 6.63 24.28 12.47
CA ASN A 443 6.73 25.49 13.29
C ASN A 443 5.66 25.46 14.40
N LYS A 444 6.08 25.02 15.60
CA LYS A 444 5.20 24.87 16.76
C LYS A 444 4.45 26.14 17.13
N LYS A 445 5.12 27.31 17.15
CA LYS A 445 4.49 28.58 17.56
C LYS A 445 3.32 28.95 16.64
N MET A 446 3.50 28.76 15.33
CA MET A 446 2.44 29.00 14.36
C MET A 446 1.32 27.97 14.46
N LEU A 447 1.68 26.70 14.66
CA LEU A 447 0.69 25.63 14.80
C LEU A 447 -0.24 25.88 16.00
N ASP A 448 0.32 26.25 17.16
CA ASP A 448 -0.44 26.50 18.38
C ASP A 448 -1.49 27.62 18.18
N ILE A 449 -1.10 28.71 17.49
CA ILE A 449 -2.01 29.83 17.15
C ILE A 449 -3.13 29.35 16.23
N ILE A 450 -2.80 28.59 15.18
CA ILE A 450 -3.78 28.09 14.21
C ILE A 450 -4.76 27.13 14.88
N ILE A 451 -4.29 26.23 15.75
CA ILE A 451 -5.13 25.29 16.50
C ILE A 451 -6.07 26.05 17.44
N ASP A 452 -5.59 27.09 18.14
CA ASP A 452 -6.42 27.90 19.03
C ASP A 452 -7.56 28.60 18.27
N ILE A 453 -7.27 29.23 17.14
CA ILE A 453 -8.29 29.88 16.30
C ILE A 453 -9.28 28.85 15.72
N PHE A 454 -8.77 27.69 15.29
CA PHE A 454 -9.58 26.62 14.71
C PHE A 454 -10.56 26.00 15.73
N LYS A 455 -10.13 25.82 16.99
CA LYS A 455 -10.94 25.30 18.10
C LYS A 455 -12.06 26.24 18.54
N LYS A 456 -11.86 27.55 18.38
CA LYS A 456 -12.86 28.59 18.65
C LYS A 456 -13.86 28.64 17.49
N GLU A 457 -14.02 29.79 16.85
CA GLU A 457 -15.02 29.99 15.79
C GLU A 457 -14.42 29.88 14.38
N GLY A 458 -13.11 29.66 14.24
CA GLY A 458 -12.40 29.87 12.98
C GLY A 458 -12.32 31.35 12.59
N SER A 459 -11.80 31.64 11.40
CA SER A 459 -11.69 33.01 10.89
C SER A 459 -11.69 33.02 9.35
N LYS A 460 -12.64 33.73 8.75
CA LYS A 460 -12.70 33.89 7.28
C LYS A 460 -11.53 34.70 6.73
N GLU A 461 -11.01 35.67 7.49
CA GLU A 461 -9.90 36.54 7.06
C GLU A 461 -8.58 35.78 6.98
N LEU A 462 -8.41 34.77 7.82
CA LEU A 462 -7.21 33.93 7.89
C LEU A 462 -7.39 32.59 7.16
N ASP A 463 -8.46 32.44 6.38
CA ASP A 463 -8.84 31.19 5.70
C ASP A 463 -8.93 29.96 6.65
N ILE A 464 -9.33 30.20 7.90
CA ILE A 464 -9.57 29.14 8.90
C ILE A 464 -11.07 28.81 8.93
N PRO A 465 -11.49 27.60 8.54
CA PRO A 465 -12.88 27.26 8.31
C PRO A 465 -13.70 27.22 9.59
N GLN A 466 -14.85 27.89 9.57
CA GLN A 466 -15.75 28.03 10.72
C GLN A 466 -16.61 26.77 10.91
N PRO A 467 -16.98 26.42 12.15
CA PRO A 467 -17.85 25.28 12.42
C PRO A 467 -19.30 25.57 11.99
N SER A 468 -20.08 24.50 11.74
CA SER A 468 -21.47 24.61 11.30
C SER A 468 -22.38 25.36 12.27
N SER A 469 -21.99 25.48 13.54
CA SER A 469 -22.72 26.21 14.58
C SER A 469 -22.77 27.72 14.38
N VAL A 470 -21.84 28.29 13.61
CA VAL A 470 -21.79 29.75 13.33
C VAL A 470 -22.87 30.18 12.33
N TYR A 471 -23.43 29.24 11.56
CA TYR A 471 -24.44 29.56 10.57
C TYR A 471 -25.81 29.82 11.23
N PRO A 472 -26.52 30.88 10.81
CA PRO A 472 -27.84 31.18 11.36
C PRO A 472 -28.84 30.08 11.03
N SER A 473 -29.81 29.90 11.93
CA SER A 473 -30.92 28.99 11.69
C SER A 473 -31.78 29.51 10.53
N PRO A 474 -32.26 28.63 9.63
CA PRO A 474 -33.04 29.05 8.49
C PRO A 474 -34.35 29.73 8.92
N PRO A 475 -34.79 30.79 8.20
CA PRO A 475 -36.04 31.48 8.55
C PRO A 475 -37.21 30.50 8.50
N PRO A 476 -38.12 30.52 9.49
CA PRO A 476 -39.30 29.66 9.51
C PRO A 476 -40.25 30.04 8.37
N ILE A 477 -40.95 29.05 7.79
CA ILE A 477 -42.03 29.32 6.84
C ILE A 477 -43.27 29.59 7.71
N THR A 478 -43.77 30.82 7.69
CA THR A 478 -45.04 31.19 8.32
C THR A 478 -46.21 30.72 7.45
N SER A 479 -47.38 30.46 8.07
CA SER A 479 -48.58 29.99 7.36
C SER A 479 -49.10 30.97 6.31
N ASP A 480 -48.73 32.24 6.43
CA ASP A 480 -49.29 33.35 5.66
C ASP A 480 -48.36 33.80 4.51
N ALA A 481 -47.27 33.05 4.26
CA ALA A 481 -46.26 33.40 3.27
C ALA A 481 -46.77 33.20 1.84
N THR A 482 -46.50 34.19 0.98
CA THR A 482 -46.81 34.11 -0.45
C THR A 482 -45.93 33.07 -1.16
N PRO A 483 -46.37 32.51 -2.31
CA PRO A 483 -45.56 31.56 -3.08
C PRO A 483 -44.16 32.09 -3.46
N GLU A 484 -44.04 33.40 -3.70
CA GLU A 484 -42.76 34.06 -4.02
C GLU A 484 -41.83 34.14 -2.80
N GLU A 485 -42.37 34.47 -1.62
CA GLU A 485 -41.62 34.46 -0.37
C GLU A 485 -41.16 33.05 0.00
N ILE A 486 -42.00 32.04 -0.22
CA ILE A 486 -41.66 30.63 -0.03
C ILE A 486 -40.50 30.24 -0.97
N ALA A 487 -40.55 30.61 -2.25
CA ALA A 487 -39.49 30.35 -3.21
C ALA A 487 -38.16 31.01 -2.81
N LYS A 488 -38.21 32.27 -2.35
CA LYS A 488 -37.05 33.01 -1.84
C LYS A 488 -36.45 32.32 -0.61
N ILE A 489 -37.27 31.91 0.36
CA ILE A 489 -36.84 31.15 1.54
C ILE A 489 -36.20 29.83 1.12
N HIS A 490 -36.74 29.12 0.12
CA HIS A 490 -36.13 27.90 -0.40
C HIS A 490 -34.77 28.14 -1.05
N GLN A 491 -34.63 29.22 -1.82
CA GLN A 491 -33.36 29.60 -2.45
C GLN A 491 -32.31 29.96 -1.39
N GLU A 492 -32.68 30.75 -0.38
CA GLU A 492 -31.80 31.09 0.75
C GLU A 492 -31.38 29.85 1.54
N ARG A 493 -32.34 28.95 1.84
CA ARG A 493 -32.03 27.66 2.49
C ARG A 493 -31.09 26.80 1.66
N ALA A 494 -31.27 26.76 0.34
CA ALA A 494 -30.37 26.02 -0.55
C ALA A 494 -28.96 26.61 -0.57
N ALA A 495 -28.84 27.95 -0.64
CA ALA A 495 -27.56 28.65 -0.59
C ALA A 495 -26.84 28.42 0.76
N MET A 496 -27.57 28.48 1.88
CA MET A 496 -27.02 28.21 3.21
C MET A 496 -26.56 26.75 3.33
N ARG A 497 -27.37 25.77 2.89
CA ARG A 497 -26.97 24.35 2.90
C ARG A 497 -25.71 24.11 2.07
N LYS A 498 -25.60 24.76 0.90
CA LYS A 498 -24.41 24.68 0.06
C LYS A 498 -23.18 25.23 0.80
N SER A 499 -23.29 26.43 1.36
CA SER A 499 -22.18 27.08 2.09
C SER A 499 -21.76 26.28 3.34
N GLN A 500 -22.72 25.74 4.10
CA GLN A 500 -22.45 24.85 5.23
C GLN A 500 -21.73 23.58 4.79
N ALA A 501 -22.13 22.95 3.68
CA ALA A 501 -21.48 21.75 3.17
C ALA A 501 -20.05 22.02 2.69
N GLU A 502 -19.82 23.15 2.00
CA GLU A 502 -18.49 23.59 1.55
C GLU A 502 -17.57 23.85 2.75
N MET A 503 -18.03 24.60 3.75
CA MET A 503 -17.22 24.87 4.94
C MET A 503 -16.97 23.63 5.79
N HIS A 504 -17.95 22.73 5.90
CA HIS A 504 -17.72 21.44 6.56
C HIS A 504 -16.62 20.65 5.84
N SER A 505 -16.60 20.64 4.51
CA SER A 505 -15.54 19.97 3.73
C SER A 505 -14.16 20.59 4.00
N LEU A 506 -14.06 21.92 3.98
CA LEU A 506 -12.81 22.64 4.28
C LEU A 506 -12.36 22.40 5.73
N ARG A 507 -13.30 22.38 6.68
CA ARG A 507 -13.01 22.11 8.09
C ARG A 507 -12.47 20.72 8.32
N MET A 508 -13.05 19.69 7.68
CA MET A 508 -12.53 18.32 7.79
C MET A 508 -11.14 18.17 7.16
N ASP A 509 -10.88 18.80 6.01
CA ASP A 509 -9.54 18.80 5.39
C ASP A 509 -8.50 19.46 6.31
N MET A 510 -8.83 20.61 6.90
CA MET A 510 -7.95 21.30 7.84
C MET A 510 -7.79 20.53 9.15
N LEU A 511 -8.85 19.88 9.67
CA LEU A 511 -8.80 19.03 10.86
C LEU A 511 -7.74 17.93 10.69
N TYR A 512 -7.74 17.24 9.56
CA TYR A 512 -6.76 16.19 9.26
C TYR A 512 -5.35 16.75 9.19
N LYS A 513 -5.13 17.85 8.47
CA LYS A 513 -3.80 18.49 8.33
C LYS A 513 -3.24 18.96 9.68
N LEU A 514 -4.05 19.61 10.51
CA LEU A 514 -3.64 20.08 11.83
C LEU A 514 -3.36 18.92 12.78
N SER A 515 -4.18 17.87 12.74
CA SER A 515 -3.98 16.68 13.58
C SER A 515 -2.69 15.95 13.21
N ILE A 516 -2.38 15.83 11.91
CA ILE A 516 -1.10 15.29 11.43
C ILE A 516 0.05 16.18 11.89
N ALA A 517 -0.01 17.49 11.65
CA ALA A 517 1.05 18.41 12.04
C ALA A 517 1.33 18.40 13.56
N ASN A 518 0.29 18.28 14.38
CA ASN A 518 0.40 18.16 15.83
C ASN A 518 1.01 16.81 16.26
N HIS A 519 0.69 15.73 15.55
CA HIS A 519 1.27 14.42 15.80
C HIS A 519 2.77 14.38 15.46
N GLU A 520 3.19 14.98 14.35
CA GLU A 520 4.60 15.01 13.94
C GLU A 520 5.50 15.80 14.92
N LEU A 521 4.96 16.72 15.72
CA LEU A 521 5.72 17.38 16.79
C LEU A 521 6.06 16.45 17.97
N ILE A 522 5.35 15.32 18.09
CA ILE A 522 5.49 14.37 19.20
C ILE A 522 6.52 13.29 18.86
N LEU A 523 6.87 13.11 17.58
CA LEU A 523 7.78 12.08 17.05
C LEU A 523 9.20 12.62 16.80
#